data_AF-D0MDU8-F1
#
_entry.id   AF-D0MDU8-F1
#
_cell.length_a   1.000
_cell.length_b   1.000
_cell.length_c   1.000
_cell.angle_alpha   90.00
_cell.angle_beta   90.00
_cell.angle_gamma   90.00
#
_symmetry.space_group_name_H-M   'P 1'
#
loop_
_entity.id
_entity.type
_entity.pdbx_description
1 polymer ?
#
loop_
_entity_poly.entity_id
_entity_poly.type
_entity_poly.pdbx_seq_one_letter_code
_entity_poly.pdbx_strand_id
1 'polypeptide(L)'
;MSVSAASPTPERARSGTSRPSRAGARYWYHIRFSDDEVRRRRVEVFLHRFERFYHTLGRPEGMVLYRRPGTHDYYFSCGPFEYAGRIYREFPAERLDHPPEGELELIFGQQPC
;
A
#
# COMPACT_ATOMS: atom_id res chain seq x y z
N MET A 1 60.38 11.70 -19.58
CA MET A 1 59.29 12.52 -19.02
C MET A 1 58.05 12.19 -19.80
N SER A 2 57.14 11.37 -19.26
CA SER A 2 55.83 11.79 -18.69
C SER A 2 54.84 12.16 -19.82
N VAL A 3 53.65 11.60 -20.03
CA VAL A 3 52.74 10.68 -19.32
C VAL A 3 51.68 10.15 -20.33
N SER A 4 51.07 9.01 -19.98
CA SER A 4 49.71 8.49 -20.23
C SER A 4 48.66 9.50 -20.78
N ALA A 5 47.56 9.14 -21.44
CA ALA A 5 46.70 7.97 -21.29
C ALA A 5 45.67 7.90 -22.45
N ALA A 6 45.06 6.73 -22.58
CA ALA A 6 44.02 6.35 -23.54
C ALA A 6 42.77 7.25 -23.54
N SER A 7 42.23 7.52 -24.72
CA SER A 7 40.90 8.10 -24.92
C SER A 7 39.82 7.00 -24.77
N PRO A 8 38.73 7.24 -24.02
CA PRO A 8 37.70 6.24 -23.82
C PRO A 8 36.71 6.15 -24.99
N THR A 9 36.27 4.90 -25.16
CA THR A 9 35.24 4.28 -26.02
C THR A 9 33.87 4.99 -26.09
N PRO A 10 33.03 4.65 -27.08
CA PRO A 10 31.83 5.41 -27.44
C PRO A 10 30.73 5.21 -26.40
N GLU A 11 30.06 6.32 -26.06
CA GLU A 11 28.89 6.37 -25.19
C GLU A 11 27.70 5.67 -25.89
N ARG A 12 27.67 4.35 -25.75
CA ARG A 12 26.54 3.52 -26.15
C ARG A 12 25.58 3.41 -24.97
N ALA A 13 24.39 3.93 -25.20
CA ALA A 13 23.14 3.58 -24.53
C ALA A 13 23.12 3.78 -23.02
N ARG A 14 22.38 4.81 -22.60
CA ARG A 14 21.29 4.65 -21.63
C ARG A 14 20.28 5.75 -21.93
N SER A 15 19.47 5.53 -22.97
CA SER A 15 18.08 5.97 -22.90
C SER A 15 17.56 5.38 -21.60
N GLY A 16 17.52 6.20 -20.55
CA GLY A 16 16.69 5.96 -19.40
C GLY A 16 15.26 6.03 -19.88
N THR A 17 14.81 5.02 -20.62
CA THR A 17 13.44 4.57 -20.52
C THR A 17 13.31 4.31 -19.04
N SER A 18 12.74 5.28 -18.32
CA SER A 18 12.18 5.08 -17.02
C SER A 18 11.31 3.85 -17.20
N ARG A 19 11.88 2.70 -16.82
CA ARG A 19 11.12 1.48 -16.59
C ARG A 19 9.98 2.03 -15.75
N PRO A 20 8.70 1.95 -16.16
CA PRO A 20 7.66 2.23 -15.22
C PRO A 20 8.04 1.33 -14.05
N SER A 21 8.41 1.94 -12.92
CA SER A 21 8.58 1.19 -11.69
C SER A 21 7.37 0.29 -11.71
N ARG A 22 7.57 -1.04 -11.64
CA ARG A 22 6.47 -1.92 -11.30
C ARG A 22 6.10 -1.49 -9.88
N ALA A 23 5.44 -0.34 -9.74
CA ALA A 23 4.62 0.02 -8.63
C ALA A 23 3.61 -1.10 -8.67
N GLY A 24 3.93 -2.16 -7.91
CA GLY A 24 3.14 -3.37 -7.87
C GLY A 24 1.70 -2.91 -7.73
N ALA A 25 0.85 -3.33 -8.65
CA ALA A 25 -0.50 -2.80 -8.79
C ALA A 25 -1.12 -2.72 -7.39
N ARG A 26 -1.25 -1.49 -6.88
CA ARG A 26 -1.77 -1.26 -5.54
C ARG A 26 -3.26 -1.50 -5.65
N TYR A 27 -3.67 -2.73 -5.38
CA TYR A 27 -5.08 -3.05 -5.28
C TYR A 27 -5.63 -2.34 -4.06
N TRP A 28 -6.69 -1.57 -4.29
CA TRP A 28 -7.40 -0.86 -3.25
C TRP A 28 -8.63 -1.64 -2.85
N TYR A 29 -8.93 -1.61 -1.57
CA TYR A 29 -10.05 -2.31 -0.98
C TYR A 29 -10.80 -1.36 -0.07
N HIS A 30 -12.12 -1.48 -0.05
CA HIS A 30 -13.04 -0.74 0.79
C HIS A 30 -13.78 -1.72 1.70
N ILE A 31 -13.83 -1.44 3.00
CA ILE A 31 -14.70 -2.14 3.95
C ILE A 31 -15.57 -1.11 4.63
N ARG A 32 -16.87 -1.34 4.61
CA ARG A 32 -17.82 -0.64 5.47
C ARG A 32 -18.33 -1.59 6.54
N PHE A 33 -18.11 -1.22 7.80
CA PHE A 33 -18.70 -1.96 8.92
C PHE A 33 -20.09 -1.42 9.25
N SER A 34 -21.06 -2.31 9.41
CA SER A 34 -22.36 -1.94 9.95
C SER A 34 -22.31 -1.71 11.46
N ASP A 35 -23.27 -0.99 12.02
CA ASP A 35 -23.35 -0.75 13.47
C ASP A 35 -23.38 -2.05 14.28
N ASP A 36 -23.99 -3.10 13.73
CA ASP A 36 -24.00 -4.43 14.34
C ASP A 36 -22.60 -5.06 14.40
N GLU A 37 -21.80 -4.85 13.37
CA GLU A 37 -20.43 -5.35 13.32
C GLU A 37 -19.51 -4.56 14.25
N VAL A 38 -19.71 -3.24 14.34
CA VAL A 38 -19.05 -2.37 15.31
C VAL A 38 -19.39 -2.83 16.73
N ARG A 39 -20.68 -3.04 17.03
CA ARG A 39 -21.13 -3.55 18.34
C ARG A 39 -20.53 -4.92 18.68
N ARG A 40 -20.30 -5.77 17.67
CA ARG A 40 -19.64 -7.07 17.81
C ARG A 40 -18.11 -6.98 17.81
N ARG A 41 -17.55 -5.78 17.89
CA ARG A 41 -16.11 -5.49 17.91
C ARG A 41 -15.34 -5.95 16.67
N ARG A 42 -16.00 -6.03 15.51
CA ARG A 42 -15.36 -6.49 14.26
C ARG A 42 -14.31 -5.49 13.77
N VAL A 43 -14.52 -4.20 14.02
CA VAL A 43 -13.57 -3.13 13.65
C VAL A 43 -12.25 -3.34 14.37
N GLU A 44 -12.27 -3.58 15.68
CA GLU A 44 -11.09 -3.79 16.50
C GLU A 44 -10.32 -5.04 16.06
N VAL A 45 -11.03 -6.13 15.73
CA VAL A 45 -10.41 -7.34 15.19
C VAL A 45 -9.74 -7.08 13.84
N PHE A 46 -10.38 -6.31 12.96
CA PHE A 46 -9.81 -5.91 11.69
C PHE A 46 -8.53 -5.08 11.87
N LEU A 47 -8.60 -4.02 12.70
CA LEU A 47 -7.45 -3.15 12.99
C LEU A 47 -6.28 -3.94 13.57
N HIS A 48 -6.54 -4.78 14.57
CA HIS A 48 -5.49 -5.59 15.19
C HIS A 48 -4.82 -6.55 14.20
N ARG A 49 -5.59 -7.16 13.28
CA ARG A 49 -5.03 -8.04 12.25
C ARG A 49 -4.22 -7.27 11.22
N PHE A 50 -4.72 -6.11 10.80
CA PHE A 50 -3.99 -5.26 9.86
C PHE A 50 -2.66 -4.79 10.47
N GLU A 51 -2.69 -4.30 11.72
CA GLU A 51 -1.52 -3.90 12.50
C GLU A 51 -0.52 -5.06 12.61
N ARG A 52 -0.97 -6.23 13.05
CA ARG A 52 -0.12 -7.41 13.16
C ARG A 52 0.55 -7.74 11.84
N PHE A 53 -0.19 -7.69 10.73
CA PHE A 53 0.35 -7.96 9.40
C PHE A 53 1.37 -6.90 8.98
N TYR A 54 1.05 -5.62 9.19
CA TYR A 54 1.93 -4.48 8.90
C TYR A 54 3.27 -4.60 9.62
N HIS A 55 3.25 -4.93 10.92
CA HIS A 55 4.47 -5.12 11.71
C HIS A 55 5.23 -6.39 11.34
N THR A 56 4.52 -7.51 11.11
CA THR A 56 5.15 -8.79 10.75
C THR A 56 5.94 -8.68 9.45
N LEU A 57 5.45 -7.88 8.50
CA LEU A 57 6.12 -7.64 7.22
C LEU A 57 7.18 -6.53 7.27
N GLY A 58 7.45 -5.94 8.43
CA GLY A 58 8.45 -4.89 8.56
C GLY A 58 8.03 -3.55 7.96
N ARG A 59 6.74 -3.19 8.04
CA ARG A 59 6.17 -1.91 7.57
C ARG A 59 6.41 -1.66 6.07
N PRO A 60 5.88 -2.56 5.21
CA PRO A 60 6.19 -2.51 3.80
C PRO A 60 5.67 -1.25 3.11
N GLU A 61 6.46 -0.75 2.15
CA GLU A 61 6.06 0.38 1.31
C GLU A 61 4.79 0.06 0.51
N GLY A 62 3.85 1.00 0.49
CA GLY A 62 2.57 0.86 -0.22
C GLY A 62 1.49 0.07 0.52
N MET A 63 1.80 -0.50 1.69
CA MET A 63 0.78 -0.99 2.61
C MET A 63 0.26 0.16 3.47
N VAL A 64 -1.02 0.47 3.32
CA VAL A 64 -1.68 1.62 3.93
C VAL A 64 -3.10 1.27 4.34
N LEU A 65 -3.56 1.83 5.45
CA LEU A 65 -4.94 1.81 5.91
C LEU A 65 -5.38 3.24 6.21
N TYR A 66 -6.47 3.63 5.58
CA TYR A 66 -7.18 4.88 5.80
C TYR A 66 -8.56 4.61 6.40
N ARG A 67 -9.08 5.62 7.08
CA ARG A 67 -10.46 5.71 7.55
C ARG A 67 -11.08 7.00 7.02
N ARG A 68 -12.36 6.96 6.62
CA ARG A 68 -13.13 8.19 6.41
C ARG A 68 -13.53 8.77 7.78
N PRO A 69 -13.17 10.03 8.10
CA PRO A 69 -13.44 10.62 9.41
C PRO A 69 -14.92 10.53 9.83
N GLY A 70 -15.16 10.20 11.10
CA GLY A 70 -16.52 10.08 11.65
C GLY A 70 -17.31 8.85 11.19
N THR A 71 -16.70 7.93 10.44
CA THR A 71 -17.35 6.71 9.93
C THR A 71 -16.56 5.46 10.27
N HIS A 72 -17.16 4.29 9.98
CA HIS A 72 -16.49 2.99 10.00
C HIS A 72 -16.18 2.48 8.58
N ASP A 73 -15.91 3.42 7.67
CA ASP A 73 -15.48 3.13 6.31
C ASP A 73 -13.94 3.15 6.26
N TYR A 74 -13.38 2.02 5.84
CA TYR A 74 -11.94 1.80 5.79
C TYR A 74 -11.50 1.53 4.37
N TYR A 75 -10.38 2.12 3.99
CA TYR A 75 -9.76 1.91 2.68
C TYR A 75 -8.33 1.46 2.87
N PHE A 76 -7.92 0.39 2.19
CA PHE A 76 -6.55 -0.08 2.32
C PHE A 76 -5.99 -0.61 1.02
N SER A 77 -4.66 -0.55 0.96
CA SER A 77 -3.84 -1.28 0.01
C SER A 77 -2.83 -2.08 0.81
N CYS A 78 -2.48 -3.27 0.34
CA CYS A 78 -1.44 -4.09 0.97
C CYS A 78 -0.13 -4.09 0.18
N GLY A 79 0.04 -3.10 -0.69
CA GLY A 79 1.23 -2.92 -1.50
C GLY A 79 1.51 -4.17 -2.34
N PRO A 80 2.76 -4.68 -2.36
CA PRO A 80 3.12 -5.82 -3.19
C PRO A 80 2.69 -7.19 -2.60
N PHE A 81 2.03 -7.23 -1.43
CA PHE A 81 1.76 -8.49 -0.74
C PHE A 81 0.38 -9.05 -1.04
N GLU A 82 0.33 -10.14 -1.81
CA GLU A 82 -0.89 -10.91 -2.04
C GLU A 82 -1.43 -11.62 -0.79
N TYR A 83 -0.60 -11.83 0.25
CA TYR A 83 -1.02 -12.50 1.49
C TYR A 83 -2.08 -11.72 2.28
N ALA A 84 -2.22 -10.43 1.99
CA ALA A 84 -3.36 -9.60 2.36
C ALA A 84 -4.72 -10.13 1.88
N GLY A 85 -4.68 -11.04 0.90
CA GLY A 85 -5.71 -12.01 0.55
C GLY A 85 -6.57 -12.44 1.71
N ARG A 86 -5.95 -12.76 2.85
CA ARG A 86 -6.68 -13.25 4.02
C ARG A 86 -7.50 -12.15 4.69
N ILE A 87 -6.96 -10.94 4.82
CA ILE A 87 -7.64 -9.83 5.48
C ILE A 87 -8.94 -9.51 4.73
N TYR A 88 -8.87 -9.28 3.42
CA TYR A 88 -10.06 -8.93 2.65
C TYR A 88 -10.99 -10.12 2.34
N ARG A 89 -10.59 -11.37 2.60
CA ARG A 89 -11.48 -12.54 2.54
C ARG A 89 -12.26 -12.76 3.84
N GLU A 90 -11.69 -12.37 4.98
CA GLU A 90 -12.33 -12.52 6.29
C GLU A 90 -13.28 -11.37 6.63
N PHE A 91 -13.09 -10.22 5.99
CA PHE A 91 -13.98 -9.07 6.07
C PHE A 91 -14.63 -8.81 4.71
N PRO A 92 -15.86 -8.28 4.65
CA PRO A 92 -16.59 -8.04 3.41
C PRO A 92 -16.00 -6.83 2.68
N ALA A 93 -14.81 -7.01 2.11
CA ALA A 93 -14.09 -5.97 1.42
C ALA A 93 -14.43 -5.96 -0.07
N GLU A 94 -14.70 -4.78 -0.59
CA GLU A 94 -14.93 -4.53 -2.01
C GLU A 94 -13.63 -4.05 -2.65
N ARG A 95 -13.28 -4.62 -3.81
CA ARG A 95 -12.11 -4.16 -4.56
C ARG A 95 -12.46 -2.89 -5.32
N LEU A 96 -11.56 -1.92 -5.28
CA LEU A 96 -11.65 -0.66 -6.01
C LEU A 96 -10.67 -0.67 -7.19
N ASP A 97 -11.04 0.02 -8.27
CA ASP A 97 -10.19 0.20 -9.46
C ASP A 97 -9.20 1.36 -9.32
N HIS A 98 -9.44 2.26 -8.36
CA HIS A 98 -8.65 3.46 -8.11
C HIS A 98 -8.41 3.65 -6.60
N PRO A 99 -7.38 4.44 -6.22
CA PRO A 99 -7.20 4.86 -4.83
C PRO A 99 -8.43 5.60 -4.29
N PRO A 100 -8.68 5.52 -2.97
CA PRO A 100 -9.76 6.27 -2.34
C PRO A 100 -9.51 7.78 -2.47
N GLU A 101 -10.59 8.52 -2.72
CA GLU A 101 -10.57 9.97 -2.86
C GLU A 101 -11.31 10.64 -1.69
N GLY A 102 -11.01 11.93 -1.47
CA GLY A 102 -11.64 12.75 -0.43
C GLY A 102 -10.83 12.85 0.87
N GLU A 103 -11.48 13.33 1.93
CA GLU A 103 -10.87 13.46 3.25
C GLU A 103 -10.69 12.08 3.90
N LEU A 104 -9.43 11.71 4.14
CA LEU A 104 -9.03 10.42 4.67
C LEU A 104 -8.04 10.60 5.82
N GLU A 105 -8.27 9.86 6.89
CA GLU A 105 -7.36 9.78 8.03
C GLU A 105 -6.46 8.56 7.88
N LEU A 106 -5.13 8.77 7.93
CA LEU A 106 -4.17 7.67 7.89
C LEU A 106 -4.16 6.95 9.24
N ILE A 107 -4.49 5.66 9.25
CA ILE A 107 -4.45 4.80 10.43
C ILE A 107 -3.15 4.00 10.48
N PHE A 108 -2.73 3.41 9.36
CA PHE A 108 -1.46 2.70 9.23
C PHE A 108 -0.80 2.99 7.87
N GLY A 109 0.51 3.04 7.85
CA GLY A 109 1.32 3.23 6.64
C GLY A 109 2.29 4.38 6.78
N GLN A 110 3.05 4.63 5.73
CA GLN A 110 3.82 5.87 5.59
C GLN A 110 3.03 6.82 4.70
N GLN A 111 2.91 8.08 5.11
CA GLN A 111 2.36 9.10 4.22
C GLN A 111 3.24 9.13 2.96
N PRO A 112 2.64 9.15 1.75
CA PRO A 112 3.42 9.50 0.58
C PRO A 112 3.95 10.91 0.80
N CYS A 113 5.27 11.05 0.88
CA CYS A 113 5.97 12.32 0.96
C CYS A 113 5.70 13.19 -0.27
#